data_AF-A0A918IQP6-F1
#
_entry.id   AF-A0A918IQP6-F1
#
_cell.length_a   1.000
_cell.length_b   1.000
_cell.length_c   1.000
_cell.angle_alpha   90.00
_cell.angle_beta   90.00
_cell.angle_gamma   90.00
#
_symmetry.space_group_name_H-M   'P 1'
#
loop_
_entity.id
_entity.type
_entity.pdbx_description
1 polymer ?
#
loop_
_entity_poly.entity_id
_entity_poly.type
_entity_poly.pdbx_seq_one_letter_code
_entity_poly.pdbx_strand_id
1 'polypeptide(L)'
;MMNLVKSKGRWALFILIALSGICESYAQNIPRSYIAHKTDEAMVIDGKMDENAWKLAPWSQDYIDIEGKVTPTYRTRMKMLWDSDYLYVLAEMEEPHVWATLKQRDTVIFYNNDFEIFIDAEGDTHNYYEFEMNAHNTIWDLFLTKPYRNNGNKVIDSWDIQGVKSAVDIRGTLNDASDMDEGWSVEIALPWSVITEASKDGKIPENDFWRLNFSRVNWDFDLTDGRYSRKKGDDGNYLPEYNWVWSPQGVINMHEPEHWGYVYFSSEPVGGKVEFTIPKDDYIKWHLYSLHRAVLHNDKDAEKQIAKPKKILDSVLKPAMEKHKSGYNIWVKSPFTGKILLVKEDGQFQSLEDK
;
A
#
# COMPACT_ATOMS: atom_id res chain seq x y z
N MET A 1 -5.01 -34.19 41.98
CA MET A 1 -5.91 -34.43 40.84
C MET A 1 -6.22 -33.07 40.24
N MET A 2 -5.36 -32.60 39.33
CA MET A 2 -5.43 -31.25 38.77
C MET A 2 -4.90 -31.36 37.34
N ASN A 3 -5.81 -31.53 36.38
CA ASN A 3 -5.47 -31.66 34.97
C ASN A 3 -5.66 -30.30 34.30
N LEU A 4 -4.54 -29.69 33.91
CA LEU A 4 -4.48 -28.61 32.94
C LEU A 4 -4.90 -29.15 31.56
N VAL A 5 -6.00 -28.65 31.02
CA VAL A 5 -6.33 -28.83 29.60
C VAL A 5 -5.70 -27.66 28.84
N LYS A 6 -4.61 -27.94 28.12
CA LYS A 6 -4.04 -27.06 27.10
C LYS A 6 -4.94 -27.11 25.86
N SER A 7 -5.70 -26.05 25.62
CA SER A 7 -6.37 -25.82 24.34
C SER A 7 -5.34 -25.41 23.30
N LYS A 8 -5.14 -26.24 22.27
CA LYS A 8 -4.38 -25.90 21.06
C LYS A 8 -5.36 -25.21 20.09
N GLY A 9 -5.28 -23.89 19.97
CA GLY A 9 -5.96 -23.16 18.89
C GLY A 9 -5.38 -23.55 17.54
N ARG A 10 -6.20 -24.11 16.65
CA ARG A 10 -5.89 -24.35 15.24
C ARG A 10 -6.15 -23.05 14.49
N TRP A 11 -5.11 -22.45 13.93
CA TRP A 11 -5.24 -21.40 12.93
C TRP A 11 -5.84 -22.02 11.67
N ALA A 12 -7.06 -21.63 11.31
CA ALA A 12 -7.70 -22.03 10.07
C ALA A 12 -7.48 -20.92 9.04
N LEU A 13 -6.57 -21.17 8.10
CA LEU A 13 -6.40 -20.38 6.88
C LEU A 13 -7.55 -20.77 5.94
N PHE A 14 -8.49 -19.86 5.67
CA PHE A 14 -9.54 -20.12 4.70
C PHE A 14 -9.00 -19.86 3.28
N ILE A 15 -8.90 -20.95 2.50
CA ILE A 15 -8.60 -20.93 1.07
C ILE A 15 -9.89 -20.53 0.35
N LEU A 16 -9.92 -19.35 -0.26
CA LEU A 16 -11.00 -18.95 -1.16
C LEU A 16 -10.88 -19.74 -2.47
N ILE A 17 -11.98 -20.38 -2.88
CA ILE A 17 -12.07 -21.15 -4.11
C ILE A 17 -12.21 -20.17 -5.28
N ALA A 18 -11.27 -20.23 -6.22
CA ALA A 18 -11.28 -19.46 -7.45
C ALA A 18 -12.46 -19.86 -8.34
N LEU A 19 -13.45 -18.97 -8.46
CA LEU A 19 -14.41 -19.02 -9.56
C LEU A 19 -13.72 -18.47 -10.81
N SER A 20 -13.46 -19.37 -11.76
CA SER A 20 -12.93 -19.05 -13.09
C SER A 20 -13.94 -18.23 -13.88
N GLY A 21 -13.96 -16.92 -13.64
CA GLY A 21 -14.50 -15.94 -14.54
C GLY A 21 -13.48 -15.64 -15.64
N ILE A 22 -13.95 -15.61 -16.88
CA ILE A 22 -13.19 -15.14 -18.04
C ILE A 22 -12.73 -13.72 -17.70
N CYS A 23 -11.44 -13.57 -17.38
CA CYS A 23 -10.84 -12.29 -17.09
C CYS A 23 -10.72 -11.53 -18.42
N GLU A 24 -11.72 -10.72 -18.74
CA GLU A 24 -11.45 -9.54 -19.55
C GLU A 24 -10.37 -8.76 -18.81
N SER A 25 -9.19 -8.71 -19.42
CA SER A 25 -8.03 -7.99 -18.91
C SER A 25 -8.31 -6.49 -18.95
N TYR A 26 -9.08 -5.99 -18.00
CA TYR A 26 -9.00 -4.59 -17.63
C TYR A 26 -7.68 -4.46 -16.87
N ALA A 27 -6.63 -4.10 -17.61
CA ALA A 27 -5.45 -3.58 -16.96
C ALA A 27 -5.92 -2.50 -16.00
N GLN A 28 -5.47 -2.56 -14.75
CA GLN A 28 -5.21 -1.31 -14.08
C GLN A 28 -4.21 -0.57 -14.98
N ASN A 29 -4.67 0.46 -15.71
CA ASN A 29 -3.93 0.90 -16.89
C ASN A 29 -2.58 1.52 -16.53
N ILE A 30 -2.51 2.29 -15.43
CA ILE A 30 -1.30 2.95 -14.91
C ILE A 30 -1.53 3.23 -13.40
N PRO A 31 -0.63 2.86 -12.47
CA PRO A 31 -0.73 3.27 -11.08
C PRO A 31 -0.72 4.79 -10.90
N ARG A 32 -1.40 5.31 -9.86
CA ARG A 32 -1.49 6.76 -9.64
C ARG A 32 -0.13 7.38 -9.29
N SER A 33 0.01 8.69 -9.47
CA SER A 33 1.20 9.44 -9.07
C SER A 33 0.85 10.65 -8.21
N TYR A 34 1.77 11.03 -7.32
CA TYR A 34 1.68 12.19 -6.44
C TYR A 34 3.06 12.87 -6.35
N ILE A 35 3.08 14.20 -6.23
CA ILE A 35 4.32 14.97 -6.01
C ILE A 35 4.30 15.48 -4.57
N ALA A 36 5.17 14.92 -3.74
CA ALA A 36 5.42 15.42 -2.39
C ALA A 36 6.44 16.56 -2.47
N HIS A 37 6.05 17.75 -2.05
CA HIS A 37 6.93 18.92 -2.06
C HIS A 37 7.73 19.03 -0.78
N LYS A 38 8.90 19.65 -0.89
CA LYS A 38 9.70 20.02 0.28
C LYS A 38 9.04 21.17 1.04
N THR A 39 9.07 21.12 2.36
CA THR A 39 8.65 22.20 3.25
C THR A 39 9.79 22.61 4.18
N ASP A 40 9.90 23.92 4.43
CA ASP A 40 10.76 24.48 5.47
C ASP A 40 9.91 24.93 6.70
N GLU A 41 8.58 24.80 6.61
CA GLU A 41 7.68 25.06 7.74
C GLU A 41 7.78 23.91 8.75
N ALA A 42 7.99 24.24 10.02
CA ALA A 42 8.00 23.26 11.09
C ALA A 42 6.57 22.73 11.31
N MET A 43 6.33 21.47 10.95
CA MET A 43 5.02 20.83 11.04
C MET A 43 4.69 20.45 12.49
N VAL A 44 3.51 20.84 12.98
CA VAL A 44 3.01 20.45 14.31
C VAL A 44 2.06 19.28 14.13
N ILE A 45 2.50 18.08 14.52
CA ILE A 45 1.70 16.87 14.34
C ILE A 45 0.59 16.80 15.40
N ASP A 46 -0.59 17.32 15.06
CA ASP A 46 -1.76 17.37 15.94
C ASP A 46 -3.06 16.81 15.31
N GLY A 47 -2.98 16.33 14.06
CA GLY A 47 -4.08 15.70 13.34
C GLY A 47 -4.89 16.67 12.49
N LYS A 48 -4.55 17.97 12.55
CA LYS A 48 -5.24 19.05 11.84
C LYS A 48 -4.46 19.46 10.60
N MET A 49 -5.05 20.39 9.86
CA MET A 49 -4.56 20.87 8.57
C MET A 49 -4.35 22.39 8.61
N ASP A 50 -3.83 22.89 9.73
CA ASP A 50 -3.79 24.32 10.05
C ASP A 50 -2.54 25.01 9.46
N GLU A 51 -1.48 24.26 9.20
CA GLU A 51 -0.22 24.70 8.58
C GLU A 51 -0.43 25.25 7.17
N ASN A 52 0.38 26.25 6.81
CA ASN A 52 0.30 26.82 5.47
C ASN A 52 0.79 25.83 4.40
N ALA A 53 1.80 25.03 4.71
CA ALA A 53 2.30 23.98 3.85
C ALA A 53 1.19 22.99 3.48
N TRP A 54 0.35 22.57 4.44
CA TRP A 54 -0.79 21.71 4.14
C TRP A 54 -1.82 22.37 3.23
N LYS A 55 -2.11 23.66 3.42
CA LYS A 55 -3.04 24.39 2.56
C LYS A 55 -2.56 24.49 1.11
N LEU A 56 -1.24 24.58 0.91
CA LEU A 56 -0.60 24.66 -0.41
C LEU A 56 -0.40 23.29 -1.08
N ALA A 57 -0.19 22.23 -0.30
CA ALA A 57 -0.02 20.88 -0.83
C ALA A 57 -1.27 20.42 -1.60
N PRO A 58 -1.12 19.81 -2.79
CA PRO A 58 -2.27 19.33 -3.55
C PRO A 58 -2.93 18.13 -2.85
N TRP A 59 -4.23 17.97 -3.01
CA TRP A 59 -4.90 16.71 -2.64
C TRP A 59 -4.55 15.60 -3.63
N SER A 60 -4.46 14.36 -3.14
CA SER A 60 -4.52 13.17 -3.98
C SER A 60 -5.87 13.08 -4.71
N GLN A 61 -5.96 12.19 -5.70
CA GLN A 61 -7.28 11.71 -6.11
C GLN A 61 -7.96 10.98 -4.95
N ASP A 62 -9.30 11.02 -4.92
CA ASP A 62 -10.12 10.30 -3.95
C ASP A 62 -9.89 8.78 -4.07
N TYR A 63 -9.97 8.10 -2.93
CA TYR A 63 -9.75 6.66 -2.85
C TYR A 63 -10.87 5.93 -3.59
N ILE A 64 -10.53 4.74 -4.08
CA ILE A 64 -11.43 3.85 -4.80
C ILE A 64 -11.43 2.47 -4.14
N ASP A 65 -12.43 1.65 -4.37
CA ASP A 65 -12.35 0.23 -4.01
C ASP A 65 -11.08 -0.41 -4.58
N ILE A 66 -10.47 -1.33 -3.83
CA ILE A 66 -9.20 -1.98 -4.18
C ILE A 66 -9.21 -2.68 -5.54
N GLU A 67 -10.36 -3.17 -6.01
CA GLU A 67 -10.50 -3.74 -7.36
C GLU A 67 -10.60 -2.68 -8.46
N GLY A 68 -10.76 -1.40 -8.10
CA GLY A 68 -10.78 -0.24 -9.00
C GLY A 68 -12.13 0.01 -9.69
N LYS A 69 -13.22 -0.63 -9.26
CA LYS A 69 -14.53 -0.60 -9.93
C LYS A 69 -15.55 0.30 -9.26
N VAL A 70 -15.49 0.43 -7.93
CA VAL A 70 -16.55 1.01 -7.11
C VAL A 70 -16.04 2.25 -6.40
N THR A 71 -16.83 3.32 -6.44
CA THR A 71 -16.56 4.53 -5.62
C THR A 71 -17.01 4.27 -4.18
N PRO A 72 -16.13 4.45 -3.18
CA PRO A 72 -16.46 4.35 -1.77
C PRO A 72 -17.64 5.21 -1.34
N THR A 73 -18.37 4.74 -0.33
CA THR A 73 -19.50 5.49 0.27
C THR A 73 -19.01 6.78 0.95
N TYR A 74 -17.86 6.73 1.60
CA TYR A 74 -17.29 7.87 2.32
C TYR A 74 -15.97 8.30 1.68
N ARG A 75 -15.82 9.60 1.41
CA ARG A 75 -14.62 10.10 0.74
C ARG A 75 -13.40 9.92 1.64
N THR A 76 -12.32 9.47 1.04
CA THR A 76 -10.98 9.45 1.65
C THR A 76 -9.97 10.00 0.64
N ARG A 77 -9.07 10.87 1.10
CA ARG A 77 -7.99 11.48 0.30
C ARG A 77 -6.83 11.89 1.19
N MET A 78 -5.65 12.06 0.60
CA MET A 78 -4.44 12.40 1.35
C MET A 78 -3.66 13.57 0.74
N LYS A 79 -2.73 14.11 1.54
CA LYS A 79 -1.67 15.02 1.14
C LYS A 79 -0.33 14.49 1.65
N MET A 80 0.75 14.86 0.96
CA MET A 80 2.09 14.53 1.39
C MET A 80 3.04 15.72 1.25
N LEU A 81 3.96 15.82 2.20
CA LEU A 81 5.06 16.78 2.23
C LEU A 81 6.30 16.07 2.74
N TRP A 82 7.47 16.69 2.62
CA TRP A 82 8.67 16.19 3.28
C TRP A 82 9.62 17.32 3.66
N ASP A 83 10.47 17.07 4.65
CA ASP A 83 11.61 17.91 4.98
C ASP A 83 12.89 17.07 5.17
N SER A 84 13.95 17.62 5.76
CA SER A 84 15.19 16.87 5.98
C SER A 84 15.07 15.71 6.96
N ASP A 85 14.01 15.67 7.77
CA ASP A 85 13.91 14.78 8.93
C ASP A 85 12.75 13.78 8.76
N TYR A 86 11.66 14.19 8.11
CA TYR A 86 10.43 13.41 7.99
C TYR A 86 9.80 13.42 6.59
N LEU A 87 9.15 12.30 6.29
CA LEU A 87 8.05 12.23 5.35
C LEU A 87 6.74 12.50 6.10
N TYR A 88 5.98 13.49 5.66
CA TYR A 88 4.69 13.85 6.25
C TYR A 88 3.53 13.33 5.41
N VAL A 89 2.53 12.75 6.06
CA VAL A 89 1.27 12.29 5.46
C VAL A 89 0.11 12.84 6.28
N LEU A 90 -0.84 13.46 5.59
CA LEU A 90 -2.14 13.85 6.16
C LEU A 90 -3.25 13.19 5.35
N ALA A 91 -4.20 12.54 6.01
CA ALA A 91 -5.38 12.00 5.33
C ALA A 91 -6.68 12.46 5.98
N GLU A 92 -7.65 12.81 5.15
CA GLU A 92 -9.00 13.20 5.54
C GLU A 92 -9.96 12.06 5.15
N MET A 93 -10.73 11.59 6.14
CA MET A 93 -11.68 10.50 6.00
C MET A 93 -13.05 10.97 6.48
N GLU A 94 -14.02 11.01 5.56
CA GLU A 94 -15.43 11.15 5.95
C GLU A 94 -15.88 9.88 6.67
N GLU A 95 -16.58 10.02 7.79
CA GLU A 95 -17.07 8.89 8.57
C GLU A 95 -18.19 9.39 9.50
N PRO A 96 -19.46 9.03 9.25
CA PRO A 96 -20.56 9.43 10.13
C PRO A 96 -20.58 8.71 11.48
N HIS A 97 -19.82 7.62 11.62
CA HIS A 97 -19.72 6.83 12.83
C HIS A 97 -18.25 6.58 13.18
N VAL A 98 -17.60 7.52 13.87
CA VAL A 98 -16.19 7.38 14.21
C VAL A 98 -16.06 6.48 15.44
N TRP A 99 -15.61 5.24 15.22
CA TRP A 99 -15.40 4.28 16.30
C TRP A 99 -14.05 3.57 16.21
N ALA A 100 -13.47 3.31 17.37
CA ALA A 100 -12.25 2.56 17.55
C ALA A 100 -12.22 1.98 18.96
N THR A 101 -11.79 0.73 19.10
CA THR A 101 -11.76 0.02 20.39
C THR A 101 -10.39 -0.52 20.74
N LEU A 102 -9.52 -0.70 19.75
CA LEU A 102 -8.16 -1.16 19.91
C LEU A 102 -7.28 0.02 20.37
N LYS A 103 -6.51 -0.19 21.45
CA LYS A 103 -5.68 0.84 22.10
C LYS A 103 -4.23 0.43 22.33
N GLN A 104 -3.95 -0.86 22.19
CA GLN A 104 -2.64 -1.45 22.44
C GLN A 104 -1.82 -1.30 21.17
N ARG A 105 -0.67 -0.61 21.23
CA ARG A 105 0.31 -0.61 20.14
C ARG A 105 0.65 -2.05 19.73
N ASP A 106 0.84 -2.28 18.44
CA ASP A 106 1.18 -3.58 17.85
C ASP A 106 0.10 -4.66 18.02
N THR A 107 -1.15 -4.23 18.18
CA THR A 107 -2.30 -5.10 17.96
C THR A 107 -2.69 -5.08 16.49
N VAL A 108 -3.18 -6.20 15.98
CA VAL A 108 -3.77 -6.33 14.64
C VAL A 108 -4.93 -5.31 14.51
N ILE A 109 -4.68 -4.18 13.83
CA ILE A 109 -5.51 -2.98 13.95
C ILE A 109 -6.69 -2.95 12.96
N PHE A 110 -6.57 -3.66 11.83
CA PHE A 110 -7.63 -3.84 10.82
C PHE A 110 -8.97 -4.40 11.32
N TYR A 111 -9.09 -4.82 12.59
CA TYR A 111 -10.39 -5.12 13.20
C TYR A 111 -11.19 -3.86 13.63
N ASN A 112 -10.63 -2.66 13.44
CA ASN A 112 -11.33 -1.38 13.47
C ASN A 112 -11.32 -0.77 12.06
N ASN A 113 -12.00 0.36 11.90
CA ASN A 113 -11.66 1.25 10.78
C ASN A 113 -10.26 1.82 11.04
N ASP A 114 -9.41 1.82 10.03
CA ASP A 114 -8.04 2.31 10.12
C ASP A 114 -7.59 3.01 8.83
N PHE A 115 -6.39 3.59 8.91
CA PHE A 115 -5.66 4.17 7.80
C PHE A 115 -4.30 3.50 7.71
N GLU A 116 -3.91 3.09 6.51
CA GLU A 116 -2.70 2.34 6.26
C GLU A 116 -1.77 3.08 5.27
N ILE A 117 -0.46 2.97 5.49
CA ILE A 117 0.60 3.46 4.60
C ILE A 117 1.50 2.28 4.24
N PHE A 118 1.77 2.14 2.95
CA PHE A 118 2.65 1.12 2.39
C PHE A 118 3.81 1.79 1.64
N ILE A 119 5.05 1.33 1.87
CA ILE A 119 6.25 1.96 1.31
C ILE A 119 7.22 0.90 0.79
N ASP A 120 7.44 0.87 -0.53
CA ASP A 120 8.50 0.13 -1.22
C ASP A 120 9.47 1.15 -1.85
N ALA A 121 10.58 1.40 -1.15
CA ALA A 121 11.57 2.41 -1.52
C ALA A 121 12.30 2.07 -2.83
N GLU A 122 12.59 0.78 -3.05
CA GLU A 122 13.34 0.32 -4.22
C GLU A 122 12.45 0.00 -5.42
N GLY A 123 11.14 -0.10 -5.17
CA GLY A 123 10.15 -0.55 -6.13
C GLY A 123 10.37 -1.97 -6.60
N ASP A 124 11.11 -2.81 -5.86
CA ASP A 124 11.44 -4.17 -6.27
C ASP A 124 10.52 -5.24 -5.67
N THR A 125 9.44 -4.81 -5.00
CA THR A 125 8.46 -5.59 -4.23
C THR A 125 8.98 -6.23 -2.96
N HIS A 126 10.24 -5.98 -2.60
CA HIS A 126 10.87 -6.56 -1.42
C HIS A 126 11.18 -5.49 -0.38
N ASN A 127 11.36 -5.93 0.87
CA ASN A 127 11.76 -5.08 1.99
C ASN A 127 10.91 -3.81 2.11
N TYR A 128 9.59 -3.98 2.09
CA TYR A 128 8.64 -2.88 2.18
C TYR A 128 8.06 -2.77 3.58
N TYR A 129 7.60 -1.57 3.90
CA TYR A 129 7.00 -1.22 5.17
C TYR A 129 5.49 -1.14 5.06
N GLU A 130 4.83 -1.42 6.16
CA GLU A 130 3.41 -1.23 6.37
C GLU A 130 3.23 -0.55 7.73
N PHE A 131 2.39 0.47 7.75
CA PHE A 131 2.01 1.24 8.93
C PHE A 131 0.50 1.35 8.93
N GLU A 132 -0.15 1.03 10.04
CA GLU A 132 -1.58 1.09 10.21
C GLU A 132 -1.90 1.91 11.47
N MET A 133 -2.97 2.72 11.43
CA MET A 133 -3.46 3.40 12.61
C MET A 133 -4.97 3.60 12.62
N ASN A 134 -5.59 3.52 13.81
CA ASN A 134 -7.03 3.77 13.98
C ASN A 134 -7.33 5.17 14.55
N ALA A 135 -8.61 5.48 14.72
CA ALA A 135 -9.08 6.75 15.29
C ALA A 135 -8.71 6.98 16.78
N HIS A 136 -8.15 5.98 17.49
CA HIS A 136 -7.53 6.19 18.82
C HIS A 136 -6.07 6.63 18.73
N ASN A 137 -5.53 6.84 17.54
CA ASN A 137 -4.09 7.01 17.30
C ASN A 137 -3.28 5.79 17.77
N THR A 138 -3.87 4.60 17.72
CA THR A 138 -3.17 3.34 18.00
C THR A 138 -2.50 2.85 16.73
N ILE A 139 -1.21 2.55 16.82
CA ILE A 139 -0.36 2.23 15.68
C ILE A 139 0.00 0.75 15.70
N TRP A 140 0.13 0.19 14.51
CA TRP A 140 0.83 -1.05 14.24
C TRP A 140 1.74 -0.84 13.03
N ASP A 141 2.99 -1.27 13.10
CA ASP A 141 3.92 -1.21 11.98
C ASP A 141 4.65 -2.54 11.79
N LEU A 142 5.01 -2.77 10.53
CA LEU A 142 5.40 -4.07 10.02
C LEU A 142 6.49 -3.89 8.96
N PHE A 143 7.43 -4.83 8.95
CA PHE A 143 8.41 -4.95 7.88
C PHE A 143 8.26 -6.30 7.16
N LEU A 144 8.10 -6.22 5.84
CA LEU A 144 7.89 -7.37 4.98
C LEU A 144 9.05 -7.51 3.99
N THR A 145 9.80 -8.60 4.14
CA THR A 145 10.94 -8.89 3.25
C THR A 145 10.50 -9.21 1.81
N LYS A 146 9.27 -9.70 1.60
CA LYS A 146 8.68 -10.01 0.29
C LYS A 146 7.17 -10.30 0.40
N PRO A 147 6.42 -10.30 -0.71
CA PRO A 147 4.97 -10.55 -0.71
C PRO A 147 4.61 -11.97 -0.24
N TYR A 148 3.45 -12.11 0.41
CA TYR A 148 2.94 -13.42 0.88
C TYR A 148 2.86 -14.45 -0.26
N ARG A 149 2.38 -14.03 -1.43
CA ARG A 149 2.28 -14.86 -2.65
C ARG A 149 3.62 -15.46 -3.11
N ASN A 150 4.75 -14.88 -2.69
CA ASN A 150 6.10 -15.32 -3.04
C ASN A 150 6.76 -16.10 -1.88
N ASN A 151 5.96 -16.86 -1.13
CA ASN A 151 6.33 -17.56 0.10
C ASN A 151 6.90 -16.60 1.18
N GLY A 152 6.38 -15.37 1.23
CA GLY A 152 6.71 -14.32 2.20
C GLY A 152 6.08 -14.53 3.57
N ASN A 153 5.99 -15.76 4.07
CA ASN A 153 5.20 -16.11 5.26
C ASN A 153 5.79 -15.59 6.59
N LYS A 154 6.80 -14.71 6.55
CA LYS A 154 7.44 -14.11 7.72
C LYS A 154 7.35 -12.60 7.61
N VAL A 155 6.31 -12.06 8.24
CA VAL A 155 6.23 -10.67 8.63
C VAL A 155 7.15 -10.47 9.83
N ILE A 156 7.93 -9.40 9.84
CA ILE A 156 8.70 -8.99 11.01
C ILE A 156 7.84 -7.96 11.73
N ASP A 157 6.95 -8.47 12.59
CA ASP A 157 5.97 -7.73 13.41
C ASP A 157 6.54 -7.21 14.74
N SER A 158 7.85 -7.41 14.96
CA SER A 158 8.60 -6.86 16.09
C SER A 158 9.51 -5.70 15.68
N TRP A 159 9.52 -5.35 14.39
CA TRP A 159 10.15 -4.13 13.90
C TRP A 159 9.22 -2.94 14.15
N ASP A 160 9.78 -1.76 14.36
CA ASP A 160 9.05 -0.58 14.79
C ASP A 160 9.61 0.69 14.12
N ILE A 161 8.73 1.60 13.66
CA ILE A 161 9.12 2.91 13.13
C ILE A 161 9.52 3.85 14.28
N GLN A 162 10.74 3.66 14.79
CA GLN A 162 11.25 4.43 15.92
C GLN A 162 11.21 5.95 15.68
N GLY A 163 10.49 6.66 16.54
CA GLY A 163 10.39 8.12 16.48
C GLY A 163 9.29 8.64 15.55
N VAL A 164 8.41 7.77 15.05
CA VAL A 164 7.17 8.20 14.38
C VAL A 164 6.38 9.15 15.28
N LYS A 165 5.88 10.22 14.68
CA LYS A 165 4.91 11.12 15.32
C LYS A 165 3.59 10.96 14.60
N SER A 166 2.51 10.87 15.34
CA SER A 166 1.17 10.81 14.76
C SER A 166 0.15 11.46 15.68
N ALA A 167 -0.92 11.97 15.08
CA ALA A 167 -2.06 12.49 15.78
C ALA A 167 -3.34 12.29 14.96
N VAL A 168 -4.47 12.37 15.67
CA VAL A 168 -5.82 12.22 15.11
C VAL A 168 -6.65 13.42 15.53
N ASP A 169 -7.35 14.03 14.58
CA ASP A 169 -8.41 15.01 14.83
C ASP A 169 -9.75 14.42 14.42
N ILE A 170 -10.75 14.51 15.29
CA ILE A 170 -12.10 13.99 15.05
C ILE A 170 -13.06 15.16 14.98
N ARG A 171 -13.72 15.30 13.82
CA ARG A 171 -14.80 16.27 13.60
C ARG A 171 -16.11 15.62 13.99
N GLY A 172 -16.32 15.51 15.30
CA GLY A 172 -17.38 14.70 15.90
C GLY A 172 -17.00 14.18 17.28
N THR A 173 -17.48 12.99 17.65
CA THR A 173 -17.15 12.33 18.91
C THR A 173 -16.76 10.86 18.70
N LEU A 174 -15.74 10.41 19.43
CA LEU A 174 -15.23 9.05 19.28
C LEU A 174 -16.07 8.04 20.09
N ASN A 175 -16.60 7.02 19.42
CA ASN A 175 -17.42 5.97 20.01
C ASN A 175 -18.73 6.44 20.66
N ASP A 176 -19.25 7.60 20.28
CA ASP A 176 -20.64 7.95 20.58
C ASP A 176 -21.52 7.46 19.42
N ALA A 177 -22.64 6.82 19.75
CA ALA A 177 -23.59 6.34 18.77
C ALA A 177 -24.91 7.11 18.82
N SER A 178 -24.96 8.16 19.64
CA SER A 178 -26.13 9.02 19.79
C SER A 178 -26.10 10.24 18.87
N ASP A 179 -24.95 10.55 18.28
CA ASP A 179 -24.74 11.61 17.30
C ASP A 179 -24.25 11.06 15.95
N MET A 180 -24.01 11.97 15.01
CA MET A 180 -23.42 11.71 13.70
C MET A 180 -22.19 12.59 13.57
N ASP A 181 -21.10 12.01 13.09
CA ASP A 181 -19.84 12.71 12.88
C ASP A 181 -19.69 13.22 11.44
N GLU A 182 -18.73 14.12 11.21
CA GLU A 182 -18.29 14.47 9.85
C GLU A 182 -17.15 13.55 9.40
N GLY A 183 -16.33 13.11 10.34
CA GLY A 183 -15.24 12.17 10.11
C GLY A 183 -14.00 12.49 10.94
N TRP A 184 -12.86 12.00 10.49
CA TRP A 184 -11.59 12.13 11.18
C TRP A 184 -10.43 12.40 10.21
N SER A 185 -9.33 12.89 10.74
CA SER A 185 -8.08 13.03 10.01
C SER A 185 -6.94 12.45 10.80
N VAL A 186 -5.96 11.93 10.07
CA VAL A 186 -4.67 11.50 10.62
C VAL A 186 -3.60 12.42 10.09
N GLU A 187 -2.61 12.71 10.93
CA GLU A 187 -1.41 13.42 10.54
C GLU A 187 -0.21 12.66 11.09
N ILE A 188 0.75 12.34 10.23
CA ILE A 188 1.83 11.40 10.51
C ILE A 188 3.13 11.99 9.99
N ALA A 189 4.19 11.92 10.81
CA ALA A 189 5.57 12.21 10.42
C ALA A 189 6.42 10.94 10.56
N LEU A 190 6.80 10.36 9.43
CA LEU A 190 7.63 9.17 9.33
C LEU A 190 9.11 9.58 9.24
N PRO A 191 9.98 9.18 10.19
CA PRO A 191 11.37 9.60 10.20
C PRO A 191 12.14 8.99 9.03
N TRP A 192 12.81 9.83 8.24
CA TRP A 192 13.66 9.36 7.14
C TRP A 192 14.71 8.37 7.62
N SER A 193 15.31 8.63 8.79
CA SER A 193 16.33 7.77 9.38
C SER A 193 15.91 6.31 9.56
N VAL A 194 14.60 6.02 9.59
CA VAL A 194 14.07 4.67 9.71
C VAL A 194 13.54 4.18 8.37
N ILE A 195 12.71 4.96 7.66
CA ILE A 195 12.10 4.49 6.41
C ILE A 195 13.09 4.37 5.25
N THR A 196 14.31 4.91 5.36
CA THR A 196 15.41 4.64 4.43
C THR A 196 16.24 3.41 4.77
N GLU A 197 16.03 2.71 5.90
CA GLU A 197 16.87 1.56 6.29
C GLU A 197 16.86 0.41 5.28
N ALA A 198 15.72 0.21 4.60
CA ALA A 198 15.53 -0.76 3.54
C ALA A 198 15.88 -0.24 2.14
N SER A 199 16.17 1.06 1.98
CA SER A 199 16.63 1.59 0.69
C SER A 199 18.11 1.27 0.48
N LYS A 200 18.52 1.11 -0.79
CA LYS A 200 19.87 0.64 -1.15
C LYS A 200 20.99 1.55 -0.68
N ASP A 201 20.75 2.86 -0.62
CA ASP A 201 21.76 3.85 -0.26
C ASP A 201 21.47 4.62 1.03
N GLY A 202 20.34 4.34 1.69
CA GLY A 202 19.95 4.96 2.95
C GLY A 202 19.67 6.45 2.84
N LYS A 203 19.35 6.97 1.64
CA LYS A 203 19.13 8.40 1.42
C LYS A 203 17.66 8.73 1.17
N ILE A 204 17.34 9.99 1.46
CA ILE A 204 16.10 10.62 1.05
C ILE A 204 16.08 10.70 -0.48
N PRO A 205 15.00 10.26 -1.16
CA PRO A 205 14.89 10.25 -2.63
C PRO A 205 14.61 11.65 -3.20
N GLU A 206 15.43 12.66 -2.85
CA GLU A 206 15.25 14.04 -3.34
C GLU A 206 15.35 14.09 -4.88
N ASN A 207 14.29 14.62 -5.50
CA ASN A 207 14.04 14.65 -6.95
C ASN A 207 14.01 13.25 -7.61
N ASP A 208 13.64 12.23 -6.83
CA ASP A 208 13.39 10.86 -7.27
C ASP A 208 12.02 10.39 -6.75
N PHE A 209 11.64 9.13 -7.01
CA PHE A 209 10.37 8.57 -6.58
C PHE A 209 10.50 7.23 -5.86
N TRP A 210 9.57 6.97 -4.95
CA TRP A 210 9.34 5.65 -4.35
C TRP A 210 7.95 5.12 -4.71
N ARG A 211 7.73 3.83 -4.44
CA ARG A 211 6.43 3.16 -4.65
C ARG A 211 5.67 3.17 -3.34
N LEU A 212 4.58 3.94 -3.25
CA LEU A 212 3.77 4.05 -2.04
C LEU A 212 2.30 3.78 -2.34
N ASN A 213 1.58 3.24 -1.37
CA ASN A 213 0.13 3.21 -1.43
C ASN A 213 -0.48 3.47 -0.05
N PHE A 214 -1.78 3.73 -0.07
CA PHE A 214 -2.54 4.07 1.11
C PHE A 214 -3.87 3.34 1.06
N SER A 215 -4.30 2.84 2.21
CA SER A 215 -5.58 2.16 2.37
C SER A 215 -6.36 2.78 3.51
N ARG A 216 -7.68 2.61 3.44
CA ARG A 216 -8.59 2.69 4.57
C ARG A 216 -9.31 1.37 4.62
N VAL A 217 -9.14 0.63 5.72
CA VAL A 217 -10.04 -0.47 6.04
C VAL A 217 -11.31 0.15 6.63
N ASN A 218 -12.45 -0.25 6.09
CA ASN A 218 -13.75 0.20 6.56
C ASN A 218 -14.66 -0.99 6.79
N TRP A 219 -15.31 -1.04 7.96
CA TRP A 219 -16.27 -2.06 8.30
C TRP A 219 -17.67 -1.48 8.38
N ASP A 220 -18.64 -2.26 7.90
CA ASP A 220 -19.99 -2.12 8.39
C ASP A 220 -20.04 -2.47 9.88
N PHE A 221 -20.92 -1.81 10.63
CA PHE A 221 -21.05 -1.99 12.07
C PHE A 221 -22.44 -2.48 12.49
N ASP A 222 -22.47 -3.16 13.64
CA ASP A 222 -23.66 -3.41 14.45
C ASP A 222 -23.58 -2.58 15.73
N LEU A 223 -24.74 -2.14 16.22
CA LEU A 223 -24.88 -1.37 17.46
C LEU A 223 -25.66 -2.17 18.51
N THR A 224 -25.02 -2.49 19.64
CA THR A 224 -25.67 -3.13 20.80
C THR A 224 -25.44 -2.29 22.04
N ASP A 225 -26.51 -1.82 22.70
CA ASP A 225 -26.46 -0.96 23.89
C ASP A 225 -25.52 0.27 23.72
N GLY A 226 -25.56 0.90 22.54
CA GLY A 226 -24.72 2.07 22.23
C GLY A 226 -23.25 1.76 21.93
N ARG A 227 -22.87 0.48 21.77
CA ARG A 227 -21.49 0.07 21.45
C ARG A 227 -21.38 -0.48 20.04
N TYR A 228 -20.41 0.06 19.30
CA TYR A 228 -20.04 -0.41 17.97
C TYR A 228 -19.35 -1.78 18.02
N SER A 229 -19.63 -2.60 17.02
CA SER A 229 -18.92 -3.84 16.73
C SER A 229 -18.97 -4.10 15.22
N ARG A 230 -18.04 -4.89 14.69
CA ARG A 230 -18.09 -5.29 13.26
C ARG A 230 -19.38 -6.04 12.97
N LYS A 231 -20.03 -5.67 11.87
CA LYS A 231 -21.33 -6.22 11.49
C LYS A 231 -21.24 -7.71 11.18
N LYS A 232 -22.25 -8.46 11.62
CA LYS A 232 -22.40 -9.89 11.27
C LYS A 232 -23.51 -10.12 10.26
N GLY A 233 -23.29 -11.09 9.38
CA GLY A 233 -24.33 -11.63 8.50
C GLY A 233 -25.28 -12.58 9.24
N ASP A 234 -26.33 -13.01 8.54
CA ASP A 234 -27.34 -13.94 9.06
C ASP A 234 -26.75 -15.31 9.48
N ASP A 235 -25.58 -15.66 8.93
CA ASP A 235 -24.83 -16.88 9.25
C ASP A 235 -23.97 -16.75 10.54
N GLY A 236 -23.96 -15.56 11.15
CA GLY A 236 -23.19 -15.24 12.35
C GLY A 236 -21.71 -14.93 12.11
N ASN A 237 -21.24 -14.95 10.86
CA ASN A 237 -19.90 -14.53 10.48
C ASN A 237 -19.84 -13.00 10.30
N TYR A 238 -18.66 -12.41 10.49
CA TYR A 238 -18.47 -11.00 10.16
C TYR A 238 -18.59 -10.80 8.65
N LEU A 239 -19.28 -9.74 8.24
CA LEU A 239 -19.25 -9.28 6.84
C LEU A 239 -17.81 -8.87 6.48
N PRO A 240 -17.38 -9.00 5.22
CA PRO A 240 -16.03 -8.59 4.83
C PRO A 240 -15.84 -7.08 5.00
N GLU A 241 -14.61 -6.68 5.26
CA GLU A 241 -14.19 -5.29 5.21
C GLU A 241 -14.17 -4.75 3.78
N TYR A 242 -14.32 -3.43 3.67
CA TYR A 242 -13.98 -2.71 2.47
C TYR A 242 -12.54 -2.22 2.55
N ASN A 243 -11.80 -2.36 1.45
CA ASN A 243 -10.47 -1.80 1.30
C ASN A 243 -10.56 -0.66 0.28
N TRP A 244 -10.54 0.58 0.77
CA TRP A 244 -10.54 1.77 -0.07
C TRP A 244 -9.14 2.31 -0.18
N VAL A 245 -8.61 2.43 -1.39
CA VAL A 245 -7.18 2.65 -1.62
C VAL A 245 -6.94 3.82 -2.55
N TRP A 246 -5.77 4.45 -2.42
CA TRP A 246 -5.37 5.52 -3.33
C TRP A 246 -5.11 4.96 -4.73
N SER A 247 -4.12 4.10 -4.94
CA SER A 247 -3.91 3.40 -6.20
C SER A 247 -4.58 2.02 -6.11
N PRO A 248 -5.56 1.67 -6.97
CA PRO A 248 -6.20 0.35 -6.92
C PRO A 248 -5.17 -0.77 -7.14
N GLN A 249 -5.49 -2.01 -6.76
CA GLN A 249 -4.64 -3.17 -7.05
C GLN A 249 -5.24 -4.04 -8.16
N GLY A 250 -6.58 -3.97 -8.33
CA GLY A 250 -7.35 -4.82 -9.25
C GLY A 250 -7.72 -6.19 -8.67
N VAL A 251 -7.27 -6.47 -7.44
CA VAL A 251 -7.54 -7.66 -6.65
C VAL A 251 -7.58 -7.26 -5.16
N ILE A 252 -8.32 -7.99 -4.33
CA ILE A 252 -8.37 -7.75 -2.88
C ILE A 252 -7.08 -8.28 -2.22
N ASN A 253 -5.98 -7.54 -2.41
CA ASN A 253 -4.66 -7.82 -1.85
C ASN A 253 -3.77 -6.57 -1.89
N MET A 254 -3.51 -5.93 -0.74
CA MET A 254 -2.62 -4.77 -0.67
C MET A 254 -1.14 -5.12 -0.86
N HIS A 255 -0.75 -6.36 -0.61
CA HIS A 255 0.64 -6.83 -0.69
C HIS A 255 1.04 -7.20 -2.12
N GLU A 256 0.72 -6.32 -3.07
CA GLU A 256 1.24 -6.33 -4.46
C GLU A 256 1.92 -4.99 -4.77
N PRO A 257 3.15 -4.75 -4.27
CA PRO A 257 3.82 -3.46 -4.39
C PRO A 257 4.05 -2.98 -5.83
N GLU A 258 4.01 -3.90 -6.80
CA GLU A 258 4.09 -3.54 -8.20
C GLU A 258 2.92 -2.68 -8.70
N HIS A 259 1.79 -2.66 -7.97
CA HIS A 259 0.56 -1.92 -8.29
C HIS A 259 0.41 -0.60 -7.51
N TRP A 260 1.29 -0.35 -6.53
CA TRP A 260 1.29 0.85 -5.70
C TRP A 260 1.52 2.12 -6.53
N GLY A 261 1.23 3.31 -6.00
CA GLY A 261 1.43 4.55 -6.72
C GLY A 261 2.88 5.01 -6.76
N TYR A 262 3.16 6.06 -7.53
CA TYR A 262 4.46 6.71 -7.61
C TYR A 262 4.43 8.00 -6.80
N VAL A 263 5.26 8.12 -5.76
CA VAL A 263 5.41 9.39 -5.04
C VAL A 263 6.76 9.97 -5.40
N TYR A 264 6.75 11.11 -6.10
CA TYR A 264 7.93 11.88 -6.47
C TYR A 264 8.22 12.94 -5.41
N PHE A 265 9.43 12.96 -4.85
CA PHE A 265 9.81 13.86 -3.76
C PHE A 265 10.56 15.06 -4.34
N SER A 266 9.84 16.13 -4.63
CA SER A 266 10.45 17.32 -5.24
C SER A 266 11.20 18.16 -4.22
N SER A 267 12.41 18.59 -4.58
CA SER A 267 13.17 19.62 -3.85
C SER A 267 12.57 21.03 -3.93
N GLU A 268 11.65 21.25 -4.86
CA GLU A 268 10.96 22.54 -4.99
C GLU A 268 10.01 22.75 -3.80
N PRO A 269 9.94 24.00 -3.27
CA PRO A 269 9.08 24.31 -2.15
C PRO A 269 7.60 24.04 -2.48
N VAL A 270 6.81 23.73 -1.46
CA VAL A 270 5.37 23.54 -1.58
C VAL A 270 4.68 24.73 -2.27
N GLY A 271 3.80 24.42 -3.24
CA GLY A 271 3.16 25.40 -4.12
C GLY A 271 3.95 25.71 -5.41
N GLY A 272 5.17 25.16 -5.56
CA GLY A 272 5.93 25.18 -6.80
C GLY A 272 5.26 24.37 -7.92
N LYS A 273 5.61 24.67 -9.18
CA LYS A 273 5.11 23.91 -10.34
C LYS A 273 6.15 22.88 -10.76
N VAL A 274 5.83 21.62 -10.55
CA VAL A 274 6.67 20.48 -10.88
C VAL A 274 5.83 19.46 -11.64
N GLU A 275 6.45 18.80 -12.61
CA GLU A 275 5.83 17.70 -13.34
C GLU A 275 6.66 16.44 -13.11
N PHE A 276 5.97 15.32 -12.93
CA PHE A 276 6.57 14.00 -12.84
C PHE A 276 5.94 13.09 -13.88
N THR A 277 6.78 12.35 -14.60
CA THR A 277 6.36 11.31 -15.55
C THR A 277 6.98 9.99 -15.15
N ILE A 278 6.16 8.95 -15.09
CA ILE A 278 6.61 7.58 -14.81
C ILE A 278 7.64 7.15 -15.85
N PRO A 279 8.80 6.60 -15.44
CA PRO A 279 9.80 6.11 -16.39
C PRO A 279 9.23 5.09 -17.38
N LYS A 280 9.68 5.13 -18.63
CA LYS A 280 9.20 4.21 -19.67
C LYS A 280 9.50 2.74 -19.33
N ASP A 281 10.57 2.48 -18.60
CA ASP A 281 10.96 1.14 -18.15
C ASP A 281 9.95 0.54 -17.16
N ASP A 282 9.20 1.35 -16.40
CA ASP A 282 8.19 0.82 -15.47
C ASP A 282 6.98 0.22 -16.18
N TYR A 283 6.66 0.67 -17.40
CA TYR A 283 5.65 0.01 -18.24
C TYR A 283 6.09 -1.41 -18.64
N ILE A 284 7.40 -1.63 -18.79
CA ILE A 284 7.98 -2.95 -19.02
C ILE A 284 7.92 -3.78 -17.74
N LYS A 285 8.30 -3.18 -16.61
CA LYS A 285 8.26 -3.81 -15.29
C LYS A 285 6.88 -4.35 -14.93
N TRP A 286 5.80 -3.58 -15.14
CA TRP A 286 4.44 -4.09 -14.90
C TRP A 286 4.11 -5.30 -15.77
N HIS A 287 4.58 -5.31 -17.02
CA HIS A 287 4.39 -6.47 -17.89
C HIS A 287 5.20 -7.68 -17.40
N LEU A 288 6.45 -7.50 -16.98
CA LEU A 288 7.26 -8.59 -16.40
C LEU A 288 6.57 -9.17 -15.15
N TYR A 289 6.00 -8.35 -14.27
CA TYR A 289 5.21 -8.82 -13.13
C TYR A 289 3.95 -9.58 -13.55
N SER A 290 3.25 -9.13 -14.60
CA SER A 290 2.09 -9.87 -15.12
C SER A 290 2.46 -11.28 -15.61
N LEU A 291 3.62 -11.42 -16.26
CA LEU A 291 4.15 -12.71 -16.72
C LEU A 291 4.59 -13.59 -15.54
N HIS A 292 5.26 -12.99 -14.56
CA HIS A 292 5.67 -13.69 -13.33
C HIS A 292 4.48 -14.24 -12.57
N ARG A 293 3.38 -13.48 -12.44
CA ARG A 293 2.14 -13.97 -11.82
C ARG A 293 1.53 -15.14 -12.58
N ALA A 294 1.54 -15.12 -13.91
CA ALA A 294 1.06 -16.25 -14.70
C ALA A 294 1.86 -17.54 -14.40
N VAL A 295 3.19 -17.43 -14.20
CA VAL A 295 4.03 -18.56 -13.76
C VAL A 295 3.66 -19.00 -12.34
N LEU A 296 3.54 -18.08 -11.37
CA LEU A 296 3.20 -18.40 -9.98
C LEU A 296 1.85 -19.11 -9.85
N HIS A 297 0.86 -18.72 -10.65
CA HIS A 297 -0.47 -19.34 -10.63
C HIS A 297 -0.55 -20.65 -11.43
N ASN A 298 0.60 -21.20 -11.88
CA ASN A 298 0.69 -22.41 -12.68
C ASN A 298 -0.20 -22.38 -13.94
N ASP A 299 -0.25 -21.23 -14.60
CA ASP A 299 -0.90 -21.12 -15.91
C ASP A 299 -0.16 -22.03 -16.90
N LYS A 300 -0.91 -22.97 -17.50
CA LYS A 300 -0.38 -23.96 -18.45
C LYS A 300 0.27 -23.34 -19.67
N ASP A 301 -0.08 -22.09 -19.99
CA ASP A 301 0.44 -21.35 -21.13
C ASP A 301 1.43 -20.25 -20.72
N ALA A 302 1.85 -20.14 -19.45
CA ALA A 302 2.74 -19.08 -18.96
C ALA A 302 4.01 -18.91 -19.81
N GLU A 303 4.72 -20.01 -20.13
CA GLU A 303 5.93 -19.96 -20.96
C GLU A 303 5.65 -19.48 -22.39
N LYS A 304 4.49 -19.87 -22.95
CA LYS A 304 4.06 -19.39 -24.28
C LYS A 304 3.72 -17.90 -24.23
N GLN A 305 3.10 -17.44 -23.14
CA GLN A 305 2.80 -16.03 -22.93
C GLN A 305 4.07 -15.19 -22.83
N ILE A 306 5.10 -15.68 -22.11
CA ILE A 306 6.41 -15.01 -22.00
C ILE A 306 7.06 -14.84 -23.37
N ALA A 307 7.06 -15.89 -24.19
CA ALA A 307 7.68 -15.86 -25.52
C ALA A 307 6.90 -15.01 -26.55
N LYS A 308 5.66 -14.59 -26.24
CA LYS A 308 4.82 -13.83 -27.15
C LYS A 308 5.27 -12.37 -27.19
N PRO A 309 5.53 -11.78 -28.38
CA PRO A 309 5.84 -10.36 -28.48
C PRO A 309 4.71 -9.50 -27.92
N LYS A 310 5.05 -8.49 -27.13
CA LYS A 310 4.11 -7.51 -26.56
C LYS A 310 4.53 -6.10 -26.96
N LYS A 311 3.58 -5.33 -27.51
CA LYS A 311 3.78 -3.90 -27.72
C LYS A 311 3.61 -3.17 -26.39
N ILE A 312 4.61 -2.39 -25.98
CA ILE A 312 4.59 -1.49 -24.82
C ILE A 312 5.05 -0.12 -25.31
N LEU A 313 4.20 0.90 -25.12
CA LEU A 313 4.37 2.21 -25.74
C LEU A 313 4.63 2.05 -27.25
N ASP A 314 5.73 2.61 -27.76
CA ASP A 314 6.12 2.57 -29.17
C ASP A 314 7.08 1.42 -29.52
N SER A 315 7.34 0.49 -28.60
CA SER A 315 8.30 -0.59 -28.78
C SER A 315 7.65 -1.98 -28.69
N VAL A 316 8.16 -2.94 -29.46
CA VAL A 316 7.77 -4.35 -29.36
C VAL A 316 8.83 -5.10 -28.57
N LEU A 317 8.43 -5.67 -27.45
CA LEU A 317 9.28 -6.42 -26.54
C LEU A 317 9.12 -7.91 -26.78
N LYS A 318 10.19 -8.64 -26.53
CA LYS A 318 10.20 -10.11 -26.50
C LYS A 318 10.87 -10.57 -25.21
N PRO A 319 10.11 -10.67 -24.11
CA PRO A 319 10.62 -11.23 -22.87
C PRO A 319 11.10 -12.67 -23.06
N ALA A 320 12.07 -13.08 -22.25
CA ALA A 320 12.59 -14.44 -22.22
C ALA A 320 12.52 -14.98 -20.78
N MET A 321 12.33 -16.29 -20.68
CA MET A 321 12.47 -17.00 -19.41
C MET A 321 13.78 -17.77 -19.42
N GLU A 322 14.61 -17.54 -18.41
CA GLU A 322 15.82 -18.32 -18.17
C GLU A 322 15.61 -19.16 -16.90
N LYS A 323 15.77 -20.47 -17.01
CA LYS A 323 15.65 -21.40 -15.88
C LYS A 323 17.03 -21.87 -15.43
N HIS A 324 17.22 -21.93 -14.13
CA HIS A 324 18.44 -22.43 -13.50
C HIS A 324 18.09 -23.36 -12.32
N LYS A 325 19.10 -24.00 -11.72
CA LYS A 325 18.88 -24.97 -10.64
C LYS A 325 18.21 -24.38 -9.40
N SER A 326 18.30 -23.07 -9.22
CA SER A 326 17.79 -22.33 -8.06
C SER A 326 16.55 -21.47 -8.37
N GLY A 327 15.93 -21.64 -9.54
CA GLY A 327 14.73 -20.90 -9.92
C GLY A 327 14.71 -20.45 -11.37
N TYR A 328 14.13 -19.28 -11.62
CA TYR A 328 14.05 -18.67 -12.93
C TYR A 328 14.14 -17.14 -12.89
N ASN A 329 14.46 -16.56 -14.04
CA ASN A 329 14.34 -15.13 -14.32
C ASN A 329 13.43 -14.93 -15.54
N ILE A 330 12.53 -13.95 -15.48
CA ILE A 330 11.83 -13.42 -16.66
C ILE A 330 12.45 -12.06 -16.96
N TRP A 331 13.01 -11.88 -18.15
CA TRP A 331 13.81 -10.69 -18.45
C TRP A 331 13.61 -10.17 -19.87
N VAL A 332 13.96 -8.90 -20.07
CA VAL A 332 14.02 -8.25 -21.39
C VAL A 332 15.01 -7.08 -21.36
N LYS A 333 15.69 -6.83 -22.49
CA LYS A 333 16.49 -5.62 -22.67
C LYS A 333 15.56 -4.44 -22.98
N SER A 334 15.64 -3.38 -22.17
CA SER A 334 14.87 -2.16 -22.40
C SER A 334 15.29 -1.49 -23.71
N PRO A 335 14.35 -1.17 -24.61
CA PRO A 335 14.63 -0.35 -25.78
C PRO A 335 14.78 1.14 -25.45
N PHE A 336 14.43 1.56 -24.23
CA PHE A 336 14.46 2.96 -23.81
C PHE A 336 15.78 3.32 -23.14
N THR A 337 16.32 2.42 -22.33
CA THR A 337 17.55 2.66 -21.54
C THR A 337 18.70 1.74 -21.95
N GLY A 338 18.44 0.65 -22.67
CA GLY A 338 19.43 -0.38 -22.99
C GLY A 338 19.72 -1.35 -21.83
N LYS A 339 19.16 -1.13 -20.65
CA LYS A 339 19.36 -1.98 -19.46
C LYS A 339 18.65 -3.33 -19.59
N ILE A 340 19.15 -4.34 -18.90
CA ILE A 340 18.44 -5.60 -18.70
C ILE A 340 17.49 -5.43 -17.52
N LEU A 341 16.19 -5.59 -17.76
CA LEU A 341 15.14 -5.58 -16.74
C LEU A 341 14.69 -7.01 -16.49
N LEU A 342 14.65 -7.45 -15.24
CA LEU A 342 14.26 -8.82 -14.89
C LEU A 342 13.45 -8.91 -13.60
N VAL A 343 12.61 -9.95 -13.53
CA VAL A 343 11.91 -10.39 -12.31
C VAL A 343 12.37 -11.82 -12.00
N LYS A 344 12.85 -12.03 -10.78
CA LYS A 344 13.30 -13.32 -10.25
C LYS A 344 12.11 -14.21 -9.85
N GLU A 345 12.35 -15.50 -9.62
CA GLU A 345 11.32 -16.45 -9.13
C GLU A 345 10.67 -16.03 -7.81
N ASP A 346 11.40 -15.32 -6.93
CA ASP A 346 10.86 -14.76 -5.69
C ASP A 346 10.12 -13.43 -5.89
N GLY A 347 10.00 -12.97 -7.14
CA GLY A 347 9.34 -11.74 -7.55
C GLY A 347 10.21 -10.49 -7.42
N GLN A 348 11.46 -10.59 -6.99
CA GLN A 348 12.31 -9.40 -6.89
C GLN A 348 12.65 -8.85 -8.28
N PHE A 349 12.46 -7.55 -8.48
CA PHE A 349 12.86 -6.87 -9.71
C PHE A 349 14.30 -6.38 -9.66
N GLN A 350 15.00 -6.45 -10.81
CA GLN A 350 16.33 -5.88 -10.98
C GLN A 350 16.45 -5.14 -12.32
N SER A 351 17.23 -4.07 -12.31
CA SER A 351 17.67 -3.34 -13.50
C SER A 351 19.20 -3.35 -13.54
N LEU A 352 19.77 -3.92 -14.61
CA LEU A 352 21.21 -4.16 -14.74
C LEU A 352 21.74 -3.45 -15.99
N GLU A 353 22.94 -2.90 -15.89
CA GLU A 353 23.66 -2.41 -17.07
C GLU A 353 24.03 -3.58 -18.00
N ASP A 354 23.84 -3.40 -19.31
CA ASP A 354 24.24 -4.38 -20.31
C ASP A 354 25.76 -4.27 -20.54
N LYS A 355 26.52 -5.19 -19.94
CA LYS A 355 28.00 -5.17 -19.93
C LYS A 355 28.61 -5.77 -21.18
#